data_AF-A0A946K2R9-F1
#
_entry.id   AF-A0A946K2R9-F1
#
_cell.length_a   1.000
_cell.length_b   1.000
_cell.length_c   1.000
_cell.angle_alpha   90.00
_cell.angle_beta   90.00
_cell.angle_gamma   90.00
#
_symmetry.space_group_name_H-M   'P 1'
#
loop_
_entity.id
_entity.type
_entity.pdbx_description
1 polymer ?
#
loop_
_entity_poly.entity_id
_entity_poly.type
_entity_poly.pdbx_seq_one_letter_code
_entity_poly.pdbx_strand_id
1 'polypeptide(L)'
;MTIQTCLNCGMRIDRDERRCPKCDNQLDEQTDGSTITVDIAHNGERVHEALRKMNRQVEAANRGVAQYIRFIVGSGVIKEEVMMSLGDLERRGIIVHQEIEPGNGGAILVKLKR
;
A
#
# COMPACT_ATOMS: atom_id res chain seq x y z
N MET A 1 -11.21 20.63 3.85
CA MET A 1 -10.39 20.15 4.99
C MET A 1 -10.42 18.64 4.98
N THR A 2 -9.26 18.01 4.80
CA THR A 2 -9.14 16.56 4.87
C THR A 2 -8.66 16.20 6.27
N ILE A 3 -9.51 15.53 7.02
CA ILE A 3 -9.29 15.23 8.43
C ILE A 3 -8.79 13.78 8.57
N GLN A 4 -7.79 13.55 9.41
CA GLN A 4 -7.37 12.23 9.86
C GLN A 4 -7.68 12.02 11.33
N THR A 5 -7.73 10.76 11.76
CA THR A 5 -7.99 10.39 13.17
C THR A 5 -6.71 9.83 13.77
N CYS A 6 -6.29 10.35 14.92
CA CYS A 6 -5.21 9.73 15.68
C CYS A 6 -5.65 8.35 16.20
N LEU A 7 -4.96 7.29 15.77
CA LEU A 7 -5.29 5.92 16.15
C LEU A 7 -5.04 5.61 17.64
N ASN A 8 -4.24 6.44 18.33
CA ASN A 8 -3.97 6.28 19.75
C ASN A 8 -5.07 6.87 20.65
N CYS A 9 -5.66 8.01 20.30
CA CYS A 9 -6.56 8.76 21.20
C CYS A 9 -7.89 9.23 20.59
N GLY A 10 -8.15 8.91 19.32
CA GLY A 10 -9.39 9.21 18.61
C GLY A 10 -9.59 10.67 18.18
N MET A 11 -8.61 11.54 18.40
CA MET A 11 -8.70 12.96 18.02
C MET A 11 -8.76 13.12 16.50
N ARG A 12 -9.65 13.98 16.01
CA ARG A 12 -9.70 14.45 14.62
C ARG A 12 -8.69 15.57 14.41
N ILE A 13 -7.83 15.44 13.42
CA ILE A 13 -6.66 16.29 13.19
C ILE A 13 -6.60 16.64 11.70
N ASP A 14 -6.18 17.85 11.37
CA ASP A 14 -5.85 18.19 9.98
C ASP A 14 -4.67 17.33 9.47
N ARG A 15 -4.71 16.92 8.21
CA ARG A 15 -3.70 16.01 7.63
C ARG A 15 -2.28 16.57 7.59
N ASP A 16 -2.10 17.88 7.73
CA ASP A 16 -0.78 18.52 7.65
C ASP A 16 0.01 18.38 8.97
N GLU A 17 -0.66 17.98 10.05
CA GLU A 17 -0.01 17.73 11.34
C GLU A 17 0.73 16.39 11.34
N ARG A 18 1.97 16.41 11.83
CA ARG A 18 2.79 15.19 12.01
C ARG A 18 2.61 14.53 13.37
N ARG A 19 2.15 15.27 14.38
CA ARG A 19 1.98 14.79 15.75
C ARG A 19 0.58 15.10 16.26
N CYS A 20 0.05 14.22 17.09
CA CYS A 20 -1.24 14.45 17.71
C CYS A 20 -1.14 15.53 18.79
N PRO A 21 -1.88 16.65 18.71
CA PRO A 21 -1.80 17.69 19.72
C PRO A 21 -2.40 17.27 21.08
N LYS A 22 -3.14 16.16 21.14
CA LYS A 22 -3.72 15.62 22.38
C LYS A 22 -2.83 14.60 23.10
N CYS A 23 -2.11 13.74 22.37
CA CYS A 23 -1.35 12.64 22.98
C CYS A 23 0.09 12.53 22.47
N ASP A 24 0.55 13.48 21.67
CA ASP A 24 1.89 13.60 21.09
C ASP A 24 2.35 12.42 20.20
N ASN A 25 1.45 11.49 19.87
CA ASN A 25 1.80 10.36 19.01
C ASN A 25 2.13 10.84 17.58
N GLN A 26 3.17 10.26 16.97
CA GLN A 26 3.51 10.46 15.56
C GLN A 26 2.38 9.93 14.69
N LEU A 27 1.85 10.73 13.77
CA LEU A 27 0.66 10.42 12.96
C LEU A 27 1.03 9.74 11.64
N ASP A 28 2.17 10.12 11.08
CA ASP A 28 2.79 9.52 9.89
C ASP A 28 3.24 8.07 10.14
N GLU A 29 3.63 7.74 11.37
CA GLU A 29 4.02 6.38 11.76
C GLU A 29 2.83 5.43 12.05
N GLN A 30 1.59 5.94 12.10
CA GLN A 30 0.44 5.15 12.52
C GLN A 30 -0.02 4.13 11.48
N THR A 31 -0.38 2.95 11.96
CA THR A 31 -1.06 1.93 11.19
C THR A 31 -2.21 1.33 11.98
N ASP A 32 -3.29 0.97 11.27
CA ASP A 32 -4.41 0.22 11.83
C ASP A 32 -4.23 -1.31 11.67
N GLY A 33 -3.10 -1.75 11.12
CA GLY A 33 -2.80 -3.16 10.86
C GLY A 33 -3.54 -3.76 9.66
N SER A 34 -4.35 -2.97 8.96
CA SER A 34 -5.20 -3.48 7.88
C SER A 34 -4.42 -3.80 6.61
N THR A 35 -5.04 -4.64 5.77
CA THR A 35 -4.56 -4.98 4.42
C THR A 35 -5.58 -4.54 3.39
N ILE A 36 -5.17 -3.67 2.46
CA ILE A 36 -5.98 -3.29 1.29
C ILE A 36 -5.79 -4.37 0.22
N THR A 37 -6.87 -4.94 -0.33
CA THR A 37 -6.77 -5.89 -1.45
C THR A 37 -7.19 -5.22 -2.75
N VAL A 38 -6.38 -5.35 -3.80
CA VAL A 38 -6.60 -4.75 -5.11
C VAL A 38 -6.41 -5.80 -6.20
N ASP A 39 -7.41 -5.97 -7.05
CA ASP A 39 -7.29 -6.73 -8.30
C ASP A 39 -6.71 -5.87 -9.42
N ILE A 40 -5.59 -6.28 -10.00
CA ILE A 40 -4.88 -5.56 -11.08
C ILE A 40 -4.66 -6.41 -12.34
N ALA A 41 -5.29 -7.58 -12.40
CA ALA A 41 -5.23 -8.47 -13.56
C ALA A 41 -6.64 -8.86 -14.04
N HIS A 42 -7.62 -7.99 -13.81
CA HIS A 42 -9.02 -8.26 -14.13
C HIS A 42 -9.31 -7.87 -15.60
N ASN A 43 -10.27 -8.54 -16.25
CA ASN A 43 -10.80 -8.14 -17.57
C ASN A 43 -9.80 -8.00 -18.73
N GLY A 44 -8.71 -8.78 -18.75
CA GLY A 44 -7.73 -8.70 -19.85
C GLY A 44 -6.94 -7.39 -19.85
N GLU A 45 -6.77 -6.76 -18.69
CA GLU A 45 -5.87 -5.63 -18.47
C GLU A 45 -4.52 -5.87 -19.16
N ARG A 46 -4.03 -4.86 -19.90
CA ARG A 46 -2.68 -4.90 -20.46
C ARG A 46 -1.66 -4.64 -19.35
N VAL A 47 -0.44 -5.14 -19.52
CA VAL A 47 0.66 -4.97 -18.56
C VAL A 47 0.81 -3.52 -18.08
N HIS A 48 0.83 -2.54 -18.99
CA HIS A 48 1.01 -1.13 -18.64
C HIS A 48 -0.16 -0.57 -17.81
N GLU A 49 -1.39 -1.09 -17.99
CA GLU A 49 -2.57 -0.69 -17.21
C GLU A 49 -2.47 -1.23 -15.78
N ALA A 50 -2.11 -2.51 -15.65
CA ALA A 50 -1.86 -3.16 -14.37
C ALA A 50 -0.77 -2.43 -13.56
N LEU A 51 0.36 -2.11 -14.20
CA LEU A 51 1.45 -1.37 -13.57
C LEU A 51 1.04 0.04 -13.15
N ARG A 52 0.29 0.76 -13.98
CA ARG A 52 -0.21 2.10 -13.64
C ARG A 52 -1.17 2.05 -12.45
N LYS A 53 -2.05 1.05 -12.41
CA LYS A 53 -3.01 0.83 -11.32
C LYS A 53 -2.29 0.48 -10.02
N MET A 54 -1.32 -0.44 -10.08
CA MET A 54 -0.47 -0.83 -8.95
C MET A 54 0.25 0.39 -8.35
N ASN A 55 0.95 1.18 -9.16
CA ASN A 55 1.66 2.38 -8.68
C ASN A 55 0.73 3.39 -7.99
N ARG A 56 -0.43 3.67 -8.59
CA ARG A 56 -1.44 4.56 -7.99
C ARG A 56 -1.93 4.06 -6.63
N GLN A 57 -2.13 2.76 -6.49
CA GLN A 57 -2.63 2.16 -5.26
C GLN A 57 -1.56 2.14 -4.17
N VAL A 58 -0.28 1.90 -4.51
CA VAL A 58 0.84 2.07 -3.58
C VAL A 58 0.92 3.51 -3.08
N GLU A 59 0.87 4.49 -3.98
CA GLU A 59 0.89 5.91 -3.60
C GLU A 59 -0.28 6.31 -2.70
N ALA A 60 -1.48 5.82 -3.01
CA ALA A 60 -2.67 6.08 -2.20
C ALA A 60 -2.57 5.42 -0.81
N ALA A 61 -2.12 4.17 -0.75
CA ALA A 61 -2.02 3.40 0.48
C ALA A 61 -0.91 3.91 1.42
N ASN A 62 0.22 4.38 0.86
CA ASN A 62 1.28 5.05 1.62
C ASN A 62 0.80 6.36 2.28
N ARG A 63 -0.25 7.00 1.76
CA ARG A 63 -0.90 8.19 2.39
C ARG A 63 -2.05 7.84 3.33
N GLY A 64 -2.33 6.55 3.53
CA GLY A 64 -3.38 6.02 4.38
C GLY A 64 -2.82 5.28 5.59
N VAL A 65 -3.69 4.65 6.38
CA VAL A 65 -3.33 3.96 7.63
C VAL A 65 -3.13 2.44 7.49
N ALA A 66 -3.33 1.87 6.31
CA ALA A 66 -3.15 0.44 6.07
C ALA A 66 -1.68 -0.01 6.18
N GLN A 67 -1.44 -1.14 6.84
CA GLN A 67 -0.08 -1.70 6.97
C GLN A 67 0.40 -2.39 5.69
N TYR A 68 -0.55 -3.03 5.00
CA TYR A 68 -0.25 -3.84 3.82
C TYR A 68 -1.17 -3.49 2.65
N ILE A 69 -0.68 -3.75 1.45
CA ILE A 69 -1.50 -3.86 0.25
C ILE A 69 -1.24 -5.21 -0.41
N ARG A 70 -2.31 -5.88 -0.82
CA ARG A 70 -2.32 -7.18 -1.46
C ARG A 70 -2.79 -7.02 -2.90
N PHE A 71 -1.92 -7.31 -3.85
CA PHE A 71 -2.25 -7.26 -5.28
C PHE A 71 -2.62 -8.65 -5.80
N ILE A 72 -3.80 -8.78 -6.40
CA ILE A 72 -4.19 -9.96 -7.17
C ILE A 72 -3.72 -9.73 -8.61
N VAL A 73 -2.75 -10.53 -9.03
CA VAL A 73 -2.03 -10.40 -10.31
C VAL A 73 -2.30 -11.57 -11.27
N GLY A 74 -2.95 -12.62 -10.79
CA GLY A 74 -3.14 -13.84 -11.57
C GLY A 74 -1.81 -14.52 -11.90
N SER A 75 -1.76 -15.19 -13.05
CA SER A 75 -0.55 -15.88 -13.54
C SER A 75 -0.03 -15.24 -14.84
N GLY A 76 1.27 -15.44 -15.12
CA GLY A 76 1.90 -14.99 -16.37
C GLY A 76 2.54 -13.60 -16.30
N VAL A 77 2.58 -12.92 -17.45
CA VAL A 77 3.41 -11.71 -17.68
C VAL A 77 3.11 -10.55 -16.72
N ILE A 78 1.85 -10.32 -16.36
CA ILE A 78 1.49 -9.25 -15.42
C ILE A 78 2.14 -9.49 -14.06
N LYS A 79 2.14 -10.74 -13.58
CA LYS A 79 2.78 -11.10 -12.31
C LYS A 79 4.27 -10.79 -12.36
N GLU A 80 4.95 -11.21 -13.42
CA GLU A 80 6.41 -11.02 -13.58
C GLU A 80 6.77 -9.53 -13.59
N GLU A 81 6.05 -8.74 -14.37
CA GLU A 81 6.26 -7.30 -14.51
C GLU A 81 5.94 -6.54 -13.21
N VAL A 82 4.85 -6.92 -12.52
CA VAL A 82 4.50 -6.34 -11.22
C VAL A 82 5.57 -6.67 -10.17
N MET A 83 6.05 -7.92 -10.12
CA MET A 83 7.14 -8.31 -9.20
C MET A 83 8.41 -7.51 -9.44
N MET A 84 8.80 -7.30 -10.71
CA MET A 84 9.96 -6.48 -11.06
C MET A 84 9.77 -5.02 -10.65
N SER A 85 8.61 -4.45 -10.96
CA SER A 85 8.30 -3.05 -10.64
C SER A 85 8.21 -2.82 -9.13
N LEU A 86 7.60 -3.72 -8.36
CA LEU A 86 7.58 -3.66 -6.91
C LEU A 86 8.99 -3.79 -6.32
N GLY A 87 9.85 -4.62 -6.92
CA GLY A 87 11.25 -4.72 -6.50
C GLY A 87 12.03 -3.42 -6.71
N ASP A 88 11.69 -2.64 -7.75
CA ASP A 88 12.21 -1.29 -7.92
C ASP A 88 11.73 -0.33 -6.83
N LEU A 89 10.43 -0.38 -6.51
CA LEU A 89 9.85 0.43 -5.43
C LEU A 89 10.46 0.09 -4.06
N GLU A 90 10.74 -1.18 -3.80
CA GLU A 90 11.42 -1.64 -2.58
C GLU A 90 12.85 -1.09 -2.51
N ARG A 91 13.65 -1.23 -3.58
CA ARG A 91 15.01 -0.66 -3.65
C ARG A 91 15.05 0.85 -3.47
N ARG A 92 14.01 1.56 -3.94
CA ARG A 92 13.86 3.02 -3.79
C ARG A 92 13.29 3.43 -2.43
N GLY A 93 12.93 2.48 -1.57
CA GLY A 93 12.35 2.74 -0.25
C GLY A 93 10.95 3.37 -0.31
N ILE A 94 10.20 3.13 -1.40
CA ILE A 94 8.80 3.54 -1.56
C ILE A 94 7.87 2.54 -0.87
N ILE A 95 8.23 1.27 -0.88
CA ILE A 95 7.63 0.20 -0.07
C ILE A 95 8.71 -0.41 0.82
N VAL A 96 8.30 -1.13 1.86
CA VAL A 96 9.23 -1.77 2.81
C VAL A 96 9.65 -3.16 2.33
N HIS A 97 8.69 -3.95 1.85
CA HIS A 97 8.95 -5.32 1.41
C HIS A 97 7.83 -5.82 0.49
N GLN A 98 8.16 -6.79 -0.37
CA GLN A 98 7.16 -7.56 -1.13
C GLN A 98 7.45 -9.07 -1.07
N GLU A 99 6.39 -9.86 -1.05
CA GLU A 99 6.46 -11.31 -1.14
C GLU A 99 5.26 -11.90 -1.89
N ILE A 100 5.46 -13.02 -2.56
CA ILE A 100 4.36 -13.81 -3.11
C ILE A 100 3.69 -14.54 -1.94
N GLU A 101 2.36 -14.51 -1.87
CA GLU A 101 1.64 -15.17 -0.80
C GLU A 101 1.88 -16.69 -0.80
N PRO A 102 2.26 -17.28 0.35
CA PRO A 102 2.37 -18.73 0.48
C PRO A 102 1.05 -19.41 0.13
N GLY A 103 1.09 -20.37 -0.79
CA GLY A 103 -0.11 -21.08 -1.26
C GLY A 103 -0.98 -20.31 -2.26
N ASN A 104 -0.67 -19.04 -2.57
CA ASN A 104 -1.34 -18.27 -3.61
C ASN A 104 -0.36 -17.53 -4.50
N GLY A 105 0.17 -18.23 -5.51
CA GLY A 105 1.10 -17.66 -6.49
C GLY A 105 0.52 -16.57 -7.40
N GLY A 106 -0.78 -16.27 -7.29
CA GLY A 106 -1.46 -15.19 -8.01
C GLY A 106 -1.68 -13.93 -7.18
N ALA A 107 -1.11 -13.86 -5.97
CA ALA A 107 -1.19 -12.71 -5.10
C ALA A 107 0.18 -12.33 -4.54
N ILE A 108 0.40 -11.02 -4.45
CA ILE A 108 1.63 -10.43 -3.90
C ILE A 108 1.22 -9.55 -2.72
N LEU A 109 1.79 -9.83 -1.55
CA LEU A 109 1.64 -9.02 -0.35
C LEU A 109 2.78 -8.00 -0.30
N VAL A 110 2.43 -6.75 -0.04
CA VAL A 110 3.37 -5.64 0.00
C VAL A 110 3.22 -4.92 1.34
N LYS A 111 4.34 -4.78 2.06
CA LYS A 111 4.42 -3.99 3.28
C LYS A 111 4.69 -2.52 2.93
N LEU A 112 3.80 -1.65 3.40
CA LEU A 112 3.84 -0.22 3.08
C LEU A 112 4.80 0.53 3.99
N LYS A 113 5.25 1.71 3.53
CA LYS A 113 6.02 2.63 4.35
C LYS A 113 5.08 3.39 5.28
N ARG A 114 5.58 3.68 6.48
CA ARG A 114 5.04 4.67 7.41
C ARG A 114 6.15 5.72 7.57
#